data_AF-A0A7W0W931-F1
#
_entry.id   AF-A0A7W0W931-F1
#
_cell.length_a   1.000
_cell.length_b   1.000
_cell.length_c   1.000
_cell.angle_alpha   90.00
_cell.angle_beta   90.00
_cell.angle_gamma   90.00
#
_symmetry.space_group_name_H-M   'P 1'
#
loop_
_entity.id
_entity.type
_entity.pdbx_description
1 polymer ?
#
loop_
_entity_poly.entity_id
_entity_poly.type
_entity_poly.pdbx_seq_one_letter_code
_entity_poly.pdbx_strand_id
1 'polypeptide(L)'
;MTQAIRWRTLSLVMLGSLLGAAGAWSAHHFIAPNLPPDQLTPLVWIVISVPLGAFIGSLLARPRRWAQSAGWIGVVYFFSIFGAARLERLLIGKDAAAAAGHRLYFTLVILLQVAGSLAVAWHLTSEATNDKL
;
A
#
# COMPACT_ATOMS: atom_id res chain seq x y z
N MET A 1 -2.88 -18.36 18.77
CA MET A 1 -1.61 -17.86 18.17
C MET A 1 -0.86 -17.03 19.22
N THR A 2 0.44 -17.22 19.46
CA THR A 2 1.16 -16.48 20.53
C THR A 2 1.28 -14.99 20.18
N GLN A 3 1.24 -14.13 21.19
CA GLN A 3 1.28 -12.67 21.04
C GLN A 3 2.52 -12.21 20.24
N ALA A 4 3.66 -12.87 20.44
CA ALA A 4 4.90 -12.62 19.71
C ALA A 4 4.77 -12.82 18.19
N ILE A 5 4.02 -13.84 17.72
CA ILE A 5 3.86 -14.09 16.28
C ILE A 5 2.94 -13.03 15.64
N ARG A 6 1.95 -12.50 16.39
CA ARG A 6 1.10 -11.40 15.90
C ARG A 6 1.93 -10.14 15.70
N TRP A 7 2.70 -9.75 16.73
CA TRP A 7 3.60 -8.61 16.65
C TRP A 7 4.64 -8.76 15.55
N ARG A 8 5.26 -9.93 15.41
CA ARG A 8 6.18 -10.20 14.29
C ARG A 8 5.52 -9.96 12.93
N THR A 9 4.29 -10.45 12.73
CA THR A 9 3.57 -10.30 11.46
C THR A 9 3.27 -8.83 11.17
N LEU A 10 2.73 -8.11 12.17
CA LEU A 10 2.45 -6.69 12.07
C LEU A 10 3.72 -5.88 11.78
N SER A 11 4.80 -6.10 12.52
CA SER A 11 6.06 -5.39 12.32
C SER A 11 6.67 -5.66 10.95
N LEU A 12 6.64 -6.89 10.45
CA LEU A 12 7.19 -7.21 9.13
C LEU A 12 6.35 -6.62 7.99
N VAL A 13 5.03 -6.67 8.08
CA VAL A 13 4.15 -6.03 7.09
C VAL A 13 4.29 -4.50 7.16
N MET A 14 4.39 -3.93 8.36
CA MET A 14 4.63 -2.50 8.57
C MET A 14 5.94 -2.08 7.93
N LEU A 15 7.05 -2.74 8.27
CA LEU A 15 8.36 -2.45 7.69
C LEU A 15 8.34 -2.60 6.17
N GLY A 16 7.76 -3.67 5.65
CA GLY A 16 7.61 -3.89 4.21
C GLY A 16 6.82 -2.77 3.52
N SER A 17 5.67 -2.39 4.08
CA SER A 17 4.83 -1.31 3.54
C SER A 17 5.52 0.06 3.60
N LEU A 18 6.29 0.34 4.67
CA LEU A 18 7.04 1.58 4.82
C LEU A 18 8.23 1.65 3.87
N LEU A 19 8.93 0.53 3.64
CA LEU A 19 9.97 0.45 2.62
C LEU A 19 9.40 0.65 1.22
N GLY A 20 8.23 0.05 0.94
CA GLY A 20 7.50 0.29 -0.30
C GLY A 20 7.07 1.75 -0.45
N ALA A 21 6.63 2.40 0.63
CA ALA A 21 6.27 3.81 0.63
C ALA A 21 7.49 4.73 0.41
N ALA A 22 8.62 4.41 1.02
CA ALA A 22 9.88 5.12 0.79
C ALA A 22 10.35 4.97 -0.66
N GLY A 23 10.20 3.77 -1.26
CA GLY A 23 10.45 3.53 -2.68
C GLY A 23 9.53 4.35 -3.59
N ALA A 24 8.22 4.37 -3.29
CA ALA A 24 7.24 5.17 -4.02
C ALA A 24 7.53 6.67 -3.93
N TRP A 25 7.88 7.16 -2.74
CA TRP A 25 8.26 8.55 -2.52
C TRP A 25 9.53 8.94 -3.27
N SER A 26 10.55 8.08 -3.22
CA SER A 26 11.80 8.28 -3.97
C SER A 26 11.55 8.35 -5.48
N ALA A 27 10.73 7.45 -6.03
CA ALA A 27 10.34 7.48 -7.42
C ALA A 27 9.57 8.77 -7.80
N HIS A 28 8.65 9.21 -6.94
CA HIS A 28 7.91 10.46 -7.17
C HIS A 28 8.79 11.71 -7.07
N HIS A 29 9.77 11.74 -6.16
CA HIS A 29 10.56 12.94 -5.88
C HIS A 29 11.80 13.07 -6.78
N PHE A 30 12.46 11.97 -7.12
CA PHE A 30 13.73 12.01 -7.87
C PHE A 30 13.59 11.56 -9.32
N ILE A 31 12.63 10.68 -9.63
CA ILE A 31 12.51 10.07 -10.96
C ILE A 31 11.45 10.81 -11.80
N ALA A 32 10.26 11.05 -11.25
CA ALA A 32 9.16 11.69 -11.96
C ALA A 32 9.44 13.11 -12.52
N PRO A 33 10.23 14.00 -11.87
CA PRO A 33 10.49 15.34 -12.40
C PRO A 33 11.37 15.36 -13.67
N ASN A 34 12.12 14.29 -13.92
CA ASN A 34 13.13 14.22 -14.98
C ASN A 34 12.63 13.48 -16.22
N LEU A 35 11.37 13.03 -16.23
CA LEU A 35 10.84 12.18 -17.29
C LEU A 35 9.80 12.90 -18.15
N PRO A 36 9.78 12.60 -19.46
CA PRO A 36 8.74 13.11 -20.36
C PRO A 36 7.34 12.73 -19.84
N PRO A 37 6.33 13.62 -19.95
CA PRO A 37 4.97 13.40 -19.43
C PRO A 37 4.24 12.19 -20.05
N ASP A 38 4.76 11.66 -21.14
CA ASP A 38 4.33 10.47 -21.88
C ASP A 38 4.84 9.14 -21.27
N GLN A 39 5.77 9.18 -20.31
CA GLN A 39 6.25 7.96 -19.64
C GLN A 39 5.44 7.63 -18.38
N LEU A 40 4.54 6.65 -18.52
CA LEU A 40 3.70 6.11 -17.44
C LEU A 40 4.45 5.19 -16.45
N THR A 41 5.64 4.71 -16.81
CA THR A 41 6.40 3.70 -16.07
C THR A 41 6.74 4.08 -14.61
N PRO A 42 7.18 5.32 -14.30
CA PRO A 42 7.46 5.74 -12.93
C PRO A 42 6.19 5.80 -12.07
N LEU A 43 5.06 6.16 -12.68
CA LEU A 43 3.76 6.21 -12.01
C LEU A 43 3.31 4.83 -11.52
N VAL A 44 3.56 3.78 -12.31
CA VAL A 44 3.27 2.40 -11.91
C VAL A 44 4.06 2.02 -10.67
N TRP A 45 5.35 2.38 -10.61
CA TRP A 45 6.20 2.08 -9.46
C TRP A 45 5.71 2.72 -8.17
N ILE A 46 5.18 3.95 -8.23
CA ILE A 46 4.63 4.64 -7.05
C ILE A 46 3.47 3.85 -6.44
N VAL A 47 2.58 3.31 -7.29
CA VAL A 47 1.34 2.66 -6.84
C VAL A 47 1.56 1.20 -6.44
N ILE A 48 2.58 0.53 -6.99
CA ILE A 48 2.84 -0.90 -6.74
C ILE A 48 3.86 -1.15 -5.62
N SER A 49 4.71 -0.18 -5.28
CA SER A 49 5.81 -0.41 -4.32
C SER A 49 5.31 -0.75 -2.92
N VAL A 50 4.28 -0.05 -2.42
CA VAL A 50 3.69 -0.31 -1.10
C VAL A 50 3.05 -1.70 -0.99
N PRO A 51 2.13 -2.13 -1.88
CA PRO A 51 1.53 -3.46 -1.78
C PRO A 51 2.56 -4.56 -2.02
N LEU A 52 3.56 -4.33 -2.87
CA LEU A 52 4.67 -5.28 -3.05
C LEU A 52 5.48 -5.43 -1.77
N GLY A 53 5.86 -4.32 -1.13
CA GLY A 53 6.58 -4.32 0.14
C GLY A 53 5.76 -4.98 1.26
N ALA A 54 4.48 -4.65 1.37
CA ALA A 54 3.56 -5.28 2.31
C ALA A 54 3.42 -6.79 2.06
N PHE A 55 3.36 -7.19 0.78
CA PHE A 55 3.28 -8.59 0.39
C PHE A 55 4.55 -9.36 0.76
N ILE A 56 5.74 -8.80 0.49
CA ILE A 56 7.03 -9.38 0.91
C ILE A 56 7.08 -9.49 2.44
N GLY A 57 6.69 -8.44 3.18
CA GLY A 57 6.61 -8.48 4.63
C GLY A 57 5.69 -9.59 5.14
N SER A 58 4.53 -9.78 4.49
CA SER A 58 3.59 -10.85 4.81
C SER A 58 4.14 -12.24 4.49
N LEU A 59 4.90 -12.38 3.39
CA LEU A 59 5.52 -13.62 2.95
C LEU A 59 6.60 -14.06 3.93
N LEU A 60 7.42 -13.13 4.42
CA LEU A 60 8.47 -13.37 5.43
C LEU A 60 7.88 -13.72 6.81
N ALA A 61 6.71 -13.18 7.13
CA ALA A 61 6.01 -13.50 8.37
C ALA A 61 5.34 -14.88 8.31
N ARG A 62 4.67 -15.20 7.19
CA ARG A 62 3.76 -16.36 7.06
C ARG A 62 3.78 -16.92 5.63
N PRO A 63 4.87 -17.58 5.20
CA PRO A 63 5.02 -18.03 3.80
C PRO A 63 3.93 -19.03 3.38
N ARG A 64 3.43 -19.83 4.32
CA ARG A 64 2.44 -20.88 4.06
C ARG A 64 1.02 -20.33 3.77
N ARG A 65 0.74 -19.07 4.12
CA ARG A 65 -0.56 -18.41 3.87
C ARG A 65 -0.45 -17.26 2.86
N TRP A 66 0.55 -17.32 1.97
CA TRP A 66 0.83 -16.26 1.00
C TRP A 66 -0.38 -15.89 0.13
N ALA A 67 -1.19 -16.87 -0.30
CA ALA A 67 -2.35 -16.62 -1.16
C ALA A 67 -3.43 -15.77 -0.48
N GLN A 68 -3.67 -15.98 0.83
CA GLN A 68 -4.60 -15.16 1.61
C GLN A 68 -4.09 -13.72 1.74
N SER A 69 -2.80 -13.56 2.03
CA SER A 69 -2.17 -12.23 2.11
C SER A 69 -2.22 -11.50 0.77
N ALA A 70 -1.91 -12.19 -0.33
CA ALA A 70 -1.99 -11.64 -1.68
C ALA A 70 -3.41 -11.20 -2.04
N GLY A 71 -4.42 -12.00 -1.72
CA GLY A 71 -5.82 -11.67 -1.96
C GLY A 71 -6.23 -10.37 -1.28
N TRP A 72 -5.98 -10.26 0.03
CA TRP A 72 -6.35 -9.08 0.80
C TRP A 72 -5.54 -7.82 0.45
N ILE A 73 -4.23 -7.97 0.24
CA ILE A 73 -3.38 -6.84 -0.20
C ILE A 73 -3.80 -6.39 -1.61
N GLY A 74 -4.18 -7.31 -2.50
CA GLY A 74 -4.73 -7.01 -3.81
C GLY A 74 -6.04 -6.22 -3.75
N VAL A 75 -6.93 -6.56 -2.81
CA VAL A 75 -8.15 -5.79 -2.54
C VAL A 75 -7.82 -4.37 -2.08
N VAL A 76 -6.91 -4.22 -1.12
CA VAL A 76 -6.45 -2.91 -0.64
C VAL A 76 -5.86 -2.09 -1.78
N TYR A 77 -4.99 -2.70 -2.60
CA TYR A 77 -4.41 -2.06 -3.78
C TYR A 77 -5.48 -1.54 -4.72
N PHE A 78 -6.44 -2.39 -5.12
CA PHE A 78 -7.48 -2.03 -6.06
C PHE A 78 -8.34 -0.87 -5.53
N PHE A 79 -8.85 -0.97 -4.30
CA PHE A 79 -9.70 0.07 -3.73
C PHE A 79 -8.96 1.36 -3.39
N SER A 80 -7.67 1.31 -3.07
CA SER A 80 -6.87 2.50 -2.75
C SER A 80 -6.79 3.47 -3.93
N ILE A 81 -6.70 2.95 -5.16
CA ILE A 81 -6.65 3.74 -6.39
C ILE A 81 -7.95 4.54 -6.56
N PHE A 82 -9.10 3.87 -6.47
CA PHE A 82 -10.40 4.55 -6.62
C PHE A 82 -10.70 5.47 -5.44
N GLY A 83 -10.37 5.04 -4.21
CA GLY A 83 -10.54 5.82 -3.00
C GLY A 83 -9.75 7.13 -3.04
N ALA A 84 -8.47 7.06 -3.41
CA ALA A 84 -7.62 8.24 -3.53
C ALA A 84 -8.12 9.19 -4.61
N ALA A 85 -8.50 8.69 -5.79
CA ALA A 85 -9.03 9.52 -6.87
C ALA A 85 -10.33 10.22 -6.47
N ARG A 86 -11.18 9.55 -5.69
CA ARG A 86 -12.41 10.15 -5.17
C ARG A 86 -12.13 11.20 -4.10
N LEU A 87 -11.22 10.92 -3.17
CA LEU A 87 -10.83 11.84 -2.09
C LEU A 87 -10.15 13.10 -2.64
N GLU A 88 -9.24 12.97 -3.60
CA GLU A 88 -8.59 14.12 -4.24
C GLU A 88 -9.63 15.05 -4.87
N ARG A 89 -10.57 14.49 -5.66
CA ARG A 89 -11.64 15.26 -6.28
C ARG A 89 -12.56 15.96 -5.27
N LEU A 90 -12.75 15.37 -4.09
CA LEU A 90 -13.55 15.96 -3.01
C LEU A 90 -12.80 17.07 -2.28
N LEU A 91 -11.49 16.94 -2.09
CA LEU A 91 -10.70 17.88 -1.29
C LEU A 91 -10.31 19.14 -2.06
N ILE A 92 -9.92 19.01 -3.33
CA ILE A 92 -9.38 20.14 -4.12
C ILE A 92 -10.18 20.42 -5.41
N GLY A 93 -11.13 19.56 -5.78
CA GLY A 93 -11.87 19.70 -7.03
C GLY A 93 -11.09 19.19 -8.26
N LYS A 94 -11.79 18.98 -9.38
CA LYS A 94 -11.23 18.36 -10.58
C LYS A 94 -10.16 19.23 -11.26
N ASP A 95 -10.42 20.53 -11.37
CA ASP A 95 -9.57 21.44 -12.14
C ASP A 95 -8.24 21.73 -11.41
N ALA A 96 -8.28 21.88 -10.08
CA ALA A 96 -7.07 22.03 -9.28
C ALA A 96 -6.25 20.72 -9.20
N ALA A 97 -6.90 19.56 -9.20
CA ALA A 97 -6.22 18.27 -9.24
C ALA A 97 -5.42 18.06 -10.53
N ALA A 98 -6.01 18.43 -11.68
CA ALA A 98 -5.35 18.37 -12.97
C ALA A 98 -4.16 19.36 -13.04
N ALA A 99 -4.34 20.59 -12.55
CA ALA A 99 -3.27 21.59 -12.50
C ALA A 99 -2.10 21.19 -11.59
N ALA A 100 -2.37 20.42 -10.52
CA ALA A 100 -1.36 19.92 -9.58
C ALA A 100 -0.69 18.60 -10.03
N GLY A 101 -1.06 18.05 -11.18
CA GLY A 101 -0.51 16.78 -11.69
C GLY A 101 -0.78 15.59 -10.77
N HIS A 102 -1.93 15.58 -10.08
CA HIS A 102 -2.34 14.46 -9.21
C HIS A 102 -1.38 14.12 -8.05
N ARG A 103 -0.57 15.08 -7.59
CA ARG A 103 0.36 14.88 -6.44
C ARG A 103 -0.37 14.45 -5.16
N LEU A 104 -1.54 15.02 -4.91
CA LEU A 104 -2.35 14.69 -3.74
C LEU A 104 -2.89 13.26 -3.86
N TYR A 105 -3.35 12.86 -5.05
CA TYR A 105 -3.76 11.49 -5.34
C TYR A 105 -2.68 10.47 -5.00
N PHE A 106 -1.43 10.64 -5.46
CA PHE A 106 -0.36 9.67 -5.16
C PHE A 106 -0.09 9.56 -3.66
N THR A 107 -0.12 10.70 -2.96
CA THR A 107 0.03 10.72 -1.50
C THR A 107 -1.09 9.95 -0.81
N LEU A 108 -2.34 10.18 -1.22
CA LEU A 108 -3.51 9.48 -0.69
C LEU A 108 -3.47 7.98 -0.99
N VAL A 109 -3.04 7.57 -2.19
CA VAL A 109 -2.86 6.17 -2.56
C VAL A 109 -1.88 5.50 -1.60
N ILE A 110 -0.69 6.08 -1.39
CA ILE A 110 0.34 5.53 -0.50
C ILE A 110 -0.21 5.38 0.92
N LEU A 111 -0.86 6.41 1.45
CA LEU A 111 -1.42 6.39 2.80
C LEU A 111 -2.50 5.31 2.96
N LEU A 112 -3.43 5.22 2.00
CA LEU A 112 -4.48 4.19 2.01
C LEU A 112 -3.90 2.78 1.91
N GLN A 113 -2.86 2.58 1.10
CA GLN A 113 -2.21 1.29 0.96
C GLN A 113 -1.47 0.89 2.24
N VAL A 114 -0.72 1.79 2.87
CA VAL A 114 -0.05 1.50 4.16
C VAL A 114 -1.09 1.17 5.23
N ALA A 115 -2.11 2.02 5.41
CA ALA A 115 -3.16 1.81 6.40
C ALA A 115 -3.94 0.50 6.15
N GLY A 116 -4.33 0.24 4.90
CA GLY A 116 -5.03 -0.97 4.52
C GLY A 116 -4.19 -2.24 4.70
N SER A 117 -2.89 -2.19 4.38
CA SER A 117 -1.95 -3.30 4.60
C SER A 117 -1.84 -3.68 6.07
N LEU A 118 -1.78 -2.67 6.95
CA LEU A 118 -1.75 -2.87 8.39
C LEU A 118 -3.08 -3.44 8.93
N ALA A 119 -4.21 -2.94 8.44
CA ALA A 119 -5.53 -3.45 8.78
C ALA A 119 -5.68 -4.93 8.37
N VAL A 120 -5.22 -5.29 7.17
CA VAL A 120 -5.18 -6.68 6.69
C VAL A 120 -4.29 -7.55 7.57
N ALA A 121 -3.08 -7.09 7.90
CA ALA A 121 -2.18 -7.82 8.79
C ALA A 121 -2.80 -8.04 10.18
N TRP A 122 -3.49 -7.03 10.71
CA TRP A 122 -4.24 -7.15 11.96
C TRP A 122 -5.36 -8.18 11.85
N HIS A 123 -6.20 -8.08 10.83
CA HIS A 123 -7.31 -9.00 10.58
C HIS A 123 -6.83 -10.46 10.47
N LEU A 124 -5.84 -10.74 9.61
CA LEU A 124 -5.30 -12.09 9.41
C LEU A 124 -4.61 -12.68 10.65
N THR A 125 -4.14 -11.84 11.57
CA THR A 125 -3.57 -12.31 12.84
C THR A 125 -4.64 -12.52 13.91
N SER A 126 -5.76 -11.82 13.83
CA SER A 126 -6.92 -12.01 14.70
C SER A 126 -7.71 -13.30 14.39
N GLU A 127 -7.98 -13.60 13.12
CA GLU A 127 -8.72 -14.82 12.72
C GLU A 127 -8.00 -16.10 13.11
N ALA A 128 -6.67 -16.13 12.96
CA ALA A 128 -5.83 -17.26 13.38
C ALA A 128 -5.84 -17.51 14.91
N THR A 129 -6.45 -16.61 15.69
CA THR A 129 -6.69 -16.80 17.12
C THR A 129 -8.04 -17.47 17.38
N ASN A 130 -9.07 -17.19 16.57
CA ASN A 130 -10.43 -17.72 16.73
C ASN A 130 -10.57 -19.18 16.27
N ASP A 131 -9.82 -19.61 15.25
CA ASP A 131 -9.81 -21.02 14.77
C ASP A 131 -9.29 -22.05 15.80
N LYS A 132 -8.89 -21.60 17.00
CA LYS A 132 -8.30 -22.45 18.05
C LYS A 132 -9.13 -22.51 19.33
N LEU A 133 -10.34 -21.93 19.32
CA LEU A 133 -11.34 -22.04 20.37
C LEU A 133 -12.47 -22.96 19.89
#